data_AF-B9TLL9-F1
#
_entry.id   AF-B9TLL9-F1
#
_cell.length_a   1.000
_cell.length_b   1.000
_cell.length_c   1.000
_cell.angle_alpha   90.00
_cell.angle_beta   90.00
_cell.angle_gamma   90.00
#
_symmetry.space_group_name_H-M   'P 1'
#
loop_
_entity.id
_entity.type
_entity.pdbx_description
1 polymer ?
#
loop_
_entity_poly.entity_id
_entity_poly.type
_entity_poly.pdbx_seq_one_letter_code
_entity_poly.pdbx_strand_id
1 'polypeptide(L)'
;MGYVTQEYDMQDSETRRRVFWLLKRLTSYSLWAKKRDAWEVFTNAFENAVGTWPKNDPERMDADLLPGIYETLSLYKKGVEELGKGHRFVWRTGQPLDVAMDKSGTVRNFLYTHPDYWERGAQTAPYPDKVEALNRLLLAS
;
A
#
# COMPACT_ATOMS: atom_id res chain seq x y z
N MET A 1 12.91 -28.03 -9.07
CA MET A 1 13.05 -27.65 -7.65
C MET A 1 11.66 -27.74 -7.04
N GLY A 2 11.37 -28.78 -6.27
CA GLY A 2 10.03 -28.99 -5.70
C GLY A 2 9.83 -28.04 -4.52
N TYR A 3 8.79 -27.22 -4.57
CA TYR A 3 8.38 -26.46 -3.40
C TYR A 3 7.85 -27.46 -2.37
N VAL A 4 8.51 -27.56 -1.22
CA VAL A 4 7.98 -28.29 -0.07
C VAL A 4 6.88 -27.42 0.51
N THR A 5 5.63 -27.70 0.16
CA THR A 5 4.48 -27.07 0.79
C THR A 5 4.41 -27.61 2.21
N GLN A 6 4.73 -26.76 3.19
CA GLN A 6 4.57 -27.11 4.60
C GLN A 6 3.07 -27.18 4.90
N GLU A 7 2.55 -28.39 5.09
CA GLU A 7 1.17 -28.60 5.52
C GLU A 7 1.04 -28.27 7.01
N TYR A 8 0.06 -27.43 7.34
CA TYR A 8 -0.27 -27.07 8.70
C TYR A 8 -1.46 -27.91 9.16
N ASP A 9 -1.28 -28.70 10.22
CA ASP A 9 -2.38 -29.47 10.81
C ASP A 9 -3.33 -28.54 11.57
N MET A 10 -4.53 -28.33 11.04
CA MET A 10 -5.57 -27.53 11.67
C MET A 10 -6.25 -28.23 12.87
N GLN A 11 -5.93 -29.50 13.14
CA GLN A 11 -6.33 -30.16 14.39
C GLN A 11 -5.42 -29.78 15.56
N ASP A 12 -4.15 -29.44 15.28
CA ASP A 12 -3.23 -28.93 16.30
C ASP A 12 -3.76 -27.61 16.89
N SER A 13 -3.74 -27.56 18.23
CA SER A 13 -4.25 -26.43 19.00
C SER A 13 -3.37 -25.19 18.89
N GLU A 14 -2.06 -25.37 18.75
CA GLU A 14 -1.11 -24.26 18.63
C GLU A 14 -1.24 -23.59 17.26
N THR A 15 -1.31 -24.41 16.20
CA THR A 15 -1.53 -23.99 14.82
C THR A 15 -2.83 -23.21 14.68
N ARG A 16 -3.95 -23.74 15.19
CA ARG A 16 -5.25 -23.01 15.20
C ARG A 16 -5.16 -21.67 15.90
N ARG A 17 -4.49 -21.60 17.06
CA ARG A 17 -4.34 -20.36 17.82
C ARG A 17 -3.53 -19.34 17.03
N ARG A 18 -2.43 -19.74 16.38
CA ARG A 18 -1.63 -18.86 15.51
C ARG A 18 -2.45 -18.32 14.34
N VAL A 19 -3.19 -19.18 13.64
CA VAL A 19 -4.07 -18.80 12.53
C VAL A 19 -5.17 -17.83 12.99
N PHE A 20 -5.81 -18.10 14.13
CA PHE A 20 -6.83 -17.21 14.70
C PHE A 20 -6.28 -15.80 14.95
N TRP A 21 -5.09 -15.69 15.55
CA TRP A 21 -4.48 -14.38 15.80
C TRP A 21 -4.08 -13.65 14.52
N LEU A 22 -3.59 -14.38 13.50
CA LEU A 22 -3.32 -13.82 12.18
C LEU A 22 -4.59 -13.27 11.54
N LEU A 23 -5.67 -14.05 11.52
CA LEU A 23 -6.96 -13.62 10.98
C LEU A 23 -7.53 -12.42 11.75
N LYS A 24 -7.43 -12.44 13.09
CA LYS A 24 -7.86 -11.32 13.94
C LYS A 24 -7.08 -10.05 13.63
N ARG A 25 -5.77 -10.15 13.40
CA ARG A 25 -4.92 -9.01 13.03
C ARG A 25 -5.26 -8.50 11.62
N LEU A 26 -5.38 -9.41 10.65
CA LEU A 26 -5.70 -9.08 9.25
C LEU A 26 -7.10 -8.51 9.08
N THR A 27 -8.03 -8.79 10.00
CA THR A 27 -9.39 -8.24 9.98
C THR A 27 -9.59 -7.09 10.98
N SER A 28 -8.51 -6.58 11.58
CA SER A 28 -8.58 -5.55 12.61
C SER A 28 -8.91 -4.19 12.00
N TYR A 29 -10.05 -3.61 12.39
CA TYR A 29 -10.45 -2.27 11.97
C TYR A 29 -9.36 -1.22 12.23
N SER A 30 -8.78 -1.20 13.45
CA SER A 30 -7.82 -0.17 13.83
C SER A 30 -6.53 -0.23 13.02
N LEU A 31 -6.11 -1.43 12.61
CA LEU A 31 -4.96 -1.61 11.73
C LEU A 31 -5.22 -1.00 10.35
N TRP A 32 -6.39 -1.28 9.76
CA TRP A 32 -6.74 -0.76 8.44
C TRP A 32 -7.10 0.72 8.44
N ALA A 33 -7.67 1.24 9.52
CA ALA A 33 -7.85 2.68 9.72
C ALA A 33 -6.50 3.40 9.74
N LYS A 34 -5.52 2.86 10.48
CA LYS A 34 -4.16 3.42 10.50
C LYS A 34 -3.50 3.38 9.11
N LYS A 35 -3.72 2.30 8.35
CA LYS A 35 -3.21 2.15 6.98
C LYS A 35 -3.80 3.21 6.04
N ARG A 36 -5.12 3.41 6.08
CA ARG A 36 -5.82 4.50 5.38
C ARG A 36 -5.25 5.86 5.74
N ASP A 37 -5.06 6.15 7.04
CA ASP A 37 -4.57 7.45 7.50
C ASP A 37 -3.14 7.74 7.03
N ALA A 38 -2.26 6.73 7.07
CA ALA A 38 -0.93 6.84 6.51
C ALA A 38 -0.94 7.07 4.99
N TRP A 39 -1.85 6.39 4.27
CA TRP A 39 -2.04 6.62 2.83
C TRP A 39 -2.54 8.04 2.53
N GLU A 40 -3.41 8.60 3.37
CA GLU A 40 -3.88 9.98 3.26
C GLU A 40 -2.75 10.99 3.46
N VAL A 41 -1.88 10.77 4.44
CA VAL A 41 -0.66 11.57 4.64
C VAL A 41 0.25 11.52 3.41
N PHE A 42 0.50 10.32 2.87
CA PHE A 42 1.28 10.15 1.64
C PHE A 42 0.62 10.89 0.46
N THR A 43 -0.70 10.76 0.29
CA THR A 43 -1.47 11.38 -0.79
C THR A 43 -1.30 12.90 -0.77
N ASN A 44 -1.51 13.52 0.40
CA ASN A 44 -1.37 14.97 0.57
C ASN A 44 0.07 15.44 0.33
N ALA A 45 1.06 14.67 0.77
CA ALA A 45 2.47 14.99 0.53
C ALA A 45 2.83 14.89 -0.96
N PHE A 46 2.31 13.89 -1.67
CA PHE A 46 2.53 13.71 -3.10
C PHE A 46 1.85 14.82 -3.92
N GLU A 47 0.59 15.15 -3.61
CA GLU A 47 -0.12 16.28 -4.23
C GLU A 47 0.65 17.59 -4.05
N ASN A 48 1.11 17.86 -2.82
CA ASN A 48 1.94 19.02 -2.55
C ASN A 48 3.24 19.02 -3.37
N ALA A 49 3.92 17.87 -3.50
CA ALA A 49 5.13 17.75 -4.33
C ALA A 49 4.85 18.08 -5.80
N VAL A 50 3.78 17.54 -6.38
CA VAL A 50 3.37 17.81 -7.77
C VAL A 50 3.08 19.30 -8.00
N GLY A 51 2.43 19.96 -7.03
CA GLY A 51 2.02 21.36 -7.10
C GLY A 51 3.11 22.37 -6.82
N THR A 52 4.10 22.03 -5.98
CA THR A 52 5.11 22.98 -5.49
C THR A 52 6.49 22.82 -6.09
N TRP A 53 6.88 21.62 -6.54
CA TRP A 53 8.22 21.41 -7.08
C TRP A 53 8.37 22.12 -8.43
N PRO A 54 9.53 22.77 -8.71
CA PRO A 54 9.73 23.54 -9.94
C PRO A 54 9.48 22.71 -11.19
N LYS A 55 8.93 23.33 -12.24
CA LYS A 55 8.63 22.62 -13.50
C LYS A 55 9.85 21.99 -14.18
N ASN A 56 11.02 22.58 -13.98
CA ASN A 56 12.29 22.14 -14.56
C ASN A 56 13.12 21.27 -13.60
N ASP A 57 12.52 20.85 -12.49
CA ASP A 57 13.19 20.02 -11.50
C ASP A 57 13.32 18.58 -12.05
N PRO A 58 14.53 18.01 -12.15
CA PRO A 58 14.74 16.66 -12.67
C PRO A 58 14.11 15.57 -11.78
N GLU A 59 13.84 15.91 -10.53
CA GLU A 59 13.23 15.01 -9.55
C GLU A 59 11.73 15.30 -9.39
N ARG A 60 11.11 16.03 -10.33
CA ARG A 60 9.68 16.33 -10.27
C ARG A 60 8.83 15.05 -10.29
N MET A 61 7.87 14.96 -9.38
CA MET A 61 6.90 13.85 -9.37
C MET A 61 5.92 13.97 -10.55
N ASP A 62 5.58 12.82 -11.12
CA ASP A 62 4.61 12.73 -12.20
C ASP A 62 3.17 12.94 -11.68
N ALA A 63 2.48 13.94 -12.24
CA ALA A 63 1.10 14.24 -11.88
C ALA A 63 0.13 13.11 -12.30
N ASP A 64 0.50 12.30 -13.29
CA ASP A 64 -0.33 11.22 -13.81
C ASP A 64 -0.51 10.08 -12.80
N LEU A 65 0.29 10.03 -11.74
CA LEU A 65 0.11 9.10 -10.61
C LEU A 65 -1.03 9.52 -9.66
N LEU A 66 -1.41 10.82 -9.62
CA LEU A 66 -2.41 11.33 -8.67
C LEU A 66 -3.77 10.61 -8.74
N PRO A 67 -4.37 10.38 -9.93
CA PRO A 67 -5.64 9.65 -10.02
C PRO A 67 -5.59 8.28 -9.35
N GLY A 68 -4.52 7.50 -9.55
CA GLY A 68 -4.36 6.18 -8.94
C GLY A 68 -4.16 6.24 -7.43
N ILE A 69 -3.44 7.26 -6.94
CA ILE A 69 -3.25 7.49 -5.50
C ILE A 69 -4.58 7.83 -4.81
N TYR A 70 -5.38 8.74 -5.37
CA TYR A 70 -6.68 9.10 -4.81
C TYR A 70 -7.71 7.96 -4.92
N GLU A 71 -7.70 7.21 -6.02
CA GLU A 71 -8.53 6.03 -6.16
C GLU A 71 -8.21 5.01 -5.05
N THR A 72 -6.93 4.76 -4.79
CA THR A 72 -6.47 3.89 -3.70
C THR A 72 -6.93 4.41 -2.33
N LEU A 73 -6.83 5.72 -2.09
CA LEU A 73 -7.34 6.34 -0.85
C LEU A 73 -8.84 6.15 -0.68
N SER A 74 -9.62 6.32 -1.75
CA SER A 74 -11.08 6.11 -1.75
C SER A 74 -11.44 4.66 -1.43
N LEU A 75 -10.69 3.70 -2.00
CA LEU A 75 -10.86 2.28 -1.72
C LEU A 75 -10.53 1.94 -0.26
N TYR A 76 -9.46 2.51 0.32
CA TYR A 76 -9.18 2.39 1.75
C TYR A 76 -10.32 2.97 2.60
N LYS A 77 -10.81 4.17 2.27
CA LYS A 77 -11.93 4.81 3.00
C LYS A 77 -13.17 3.91 3.00
N LYS A 78 -13.60 3.43 1.83
CA LYS A 78 -14.74 2.52 1.68
C LYS A 78 -14.54 1.20 2.41
N GLY A 79 -13.36 0.60 2.27
CA GLY A 79 -13.03 -0.67 2.91
C GLY A 79 -13.04 -0.59 4.43
N VAL A 80 -12.45 0.47 5.00
CA VAL A 80 -12.43 0.72 6.45
C VAL A 80 -13.84 0.98 6.98
N GLU A 81 -14.66 1.74 6.25
CA GLU A 81 -16.06 1.96 6.61
C GLU A 81 -16.84 0.64 6.74
N GLU A 82 -16.74 -0.22 5.72
CA GLU A 82 -17.40 -1.52 5.71
C GLU A 82 -16.84 -2.48 6.78
N LEU A 83 -15.52 -2.45 7.04
CA LEU A 83 -14.93 -3.18 8.16
C LEU A 83 -15.52 -2.76 9.51
N GLY A 84 -15.76 -1.46 9.68
CA GLY A 84 -16.37 -0.88 10.89
C GLY A 84 -17.80 -1.36 11.12
N LYS A 85 -18.53 -1.67 10.05
CA LYS A 85 -19.86 -2.31 10.09
C LYS A 85 -19.79 -3.81 10.37
N GLY A 86 -18.59 -4.38 10.54
CA GLY A 86 -18.39 -5.81 10.72
C GLY A 86 -18.36 -6.61 9.43
N HIS A 87 -18.48 -5.97 8.26
CA HIS A 87 -18.44 -6.66 6.98
C HIS A 87 -17.03 -7.15 6.67
N ARG A 88 -16.93 -8.38 6.16
CA ARG A 88 -15.65 -9.03 5.81
C ARG A 88 -15.53 -9.35 4.33
N PHE A 89 -16.54 -9.02 3.53
CA PHE A 89 -16.48 -9.17 2.08
C PHE A 89 -15.43 -8.26 1.45
N VAL A 90 -15.00 -7.19 2.13
CA VAL A 90 -13.99 -6.22 1.66
C VAL A 90 -12.67 -6.82 1.19
N TRP A 91 -12.38 -8.06 1.60
CA TRP A 91 -11.21 -8.86 1.24
C TRP A 91 -11.39 -9.78 0.04
N ARG A 92 -12.61 -9.94 -0.47
CA ARG A 92 -12.87 -10.78 -1.64
C ARG A 92 -12.33 -10.08 -2.89
N THR A 93 -12.02 -10.86 -3.91
CA THR A 93 -11.54 -10.36 -5.20
C THR A 93 -12.43 -9.24 -5.74
N GLY A 94 -11.80 -8.11 -6.11
CA GLY A 94 -12.49 -6.94 -6.64
C GLY A 94 -13.20 -6.07 -5.59
N GLN A 95 -13.10 -6.43 -4.30
CA GLN A 95 -13.67 -5.63 -3.21
C GLN A 95 -12.69 -4.58 -2.72
N PRO A 96 -13.14 -3.56 -1.96
CA PRO A 96 -12.35 -2.34 -1.76
C PRO A 96 -10.94 -2.55 -1.23
N LEU A 97 -10.74 -3.41 -0.22
CA LEU A 97 -9.41 -3.60 0.36
C LEU A 97 -8.52 -4.56 -0.44
N ASP A 98 -9.11 -5.49 -1.18
CA ASP A 98 -8.39 -6.30 -2.18
C ASP A 98 -7.80 -5.40 -3.28
N VAL A 99 -8.62 -4.54 -3.88
CA VAL A 99 -8.19 -3.62 -4.93
C VAL A 99 -7.24 -2.54 -4.41
N ALA A 100 -7.46 -2.03 -3.19
CA ALA A 100 -6.55 -1.06 -2.57
C ALA A 100 -5.14 -1.64 -2.38
N MET A 101 -5.03 -2.90 -1.98
CA MET A 101 -3.74 -3.57 -1.80
C MET A 101 -2.98 -3.69 -3.13
N ASP A 102 -3.65 -4.13 -4.19
CA ASP A 102 -3.06 -4.24 -5.52
C ASP A 102 -2.59 -2.89 -6.07
N LYS A 103 -3.47 -1.87 -6.04
CA LYS A 103 -3.13 -0.52 -6.51
C LYS A 103 -2.03 0.13 -5.68
N SER A 104 -2.05 -0.04 -4.36
CA SER A 104 -0.98 0.48 -3.50
C SER A 104 0.38 -0.17 -3.80
N GLY A 105 0.40 -1.46 -4.13
CA GLY A 105 1.59 -2.16 -4.60
C GLY A 105 2.11 -1.60 -5.93
N THR A 106 1.19 -1.29 -6.86
CA THR A 106 1.55 -0.66 -8.13
C THR A 106 2.17 0.72 -7.91
N VAL A 107 1.54 1.60 -7.13
CA VAL A 107 2.10 2.93 -6.81
C VAL A 107 3.48 2.79 -6.16
N ARG A 108 3.67 1.82 -5.25
CA ARG A 108 4.96 1.54 -4.63
C ARG A 108 6.04 1.17 -5.64
N ASN A 109 5.72 0.30 -6.59
CA ASN A 109 6.70 -0.17 -7.56
C ASN A 109 7.06 0.89 -8.61
N PHE A 110 6.17 1.85 -8.85
CA PHE A 110 6.32 2.86 -9.91
C PHE A 110 6.34 4.30 -9.38
N LEU A 111 6.66 4.50 -8.08
CA LEU A 111 6.66 5.83 -7.45
C LEU A 111 7.58 6.82 -8.18
N TYR A 112 8.81 6.38 -8.51
CA TYR A 112 9.82 7.19 -9.17
C TYR A 112 10.66 6.31 -10.10
N THR A 113 10.36 6.36 -11.40
CA THR A 113 10.90 5.46 -12.42
C THR A 113 12.09 6.04 -13.19
N HIS A 114 12.80 6.99 -12.58
CA HIS A 114 13.95 7.62 -13.21
C HIS A 114 15.08 6.58 -13.41
N PRO A 115 15.68 6.47 -14.60
CA PRO A 115 16.64 5.40 -14.95
C PRO A 115 17.84 5.27 -14.01
N ASP A 116 18.29 6.38 -13.41
CA ASP A 116 19.43 6.39 -12.48
C ASP A 116 19.15 5.68 -11.15
N TYR A 117 17.88 5.51 -10.78
CA TYR A 117 17.48 4.98 -9.47
C TYR A 117 16.55 3.77 -9.53
N TRP A 118 16.05 3.45 -10.72
CA TRP A 118 15.00 2.46 -10.92
C TRP A 118 15.24 1.66 -12.19
N GLU A 119 15.10 0.34 -12.10
CA GLU A 119 15.12 -0.56 -13.25
C GLU A 119 14.09 -1.69 -13.04
N ARG A 120 13.33 -2.04 -14.10
CA ARG A 120 12.47 -3.24 -14.17
C ARG A 120 11.52 -3.43 -12.98
N GLY A 121 10.86 -2.39 -12.49
CA GLY A 121 9.87 -2.52 -11.42
C GLY A 121 10.43 -2.37 -10.01
N ALA A 122 11.72 -2.07 -9.85
CA ALA A 122 12.34 -1.96 -8.55
C ALA A 122 13.35 -0.80 -8.46
N GLN A 123 13.48 -0.26 -7.26
CA GLN A 123 14.54 0.67 -6.92
C GLN A 123 15.90 -0.05 -6.95
N THR A 124 16.85 0.48 -7.71
CA THR A 124 18.22 -0.05 -7.86
C THR A 124 19.27 0.82 -7.19
N ALA A 125 18.95 2.09 -6.92
CA ALA A 125 19.80 3.01 -6.16
C ALA A 125 18.99 3.89 -5.20
N PRO A 126 19.61 4.46 -4.15
CA PRO A 126 18.92 5.36 -3.22
C PRO A 126 18.31 6.56 -3.95
N TYR A 127 17.04 6.87 -3.67
CA TYR A 127 16.40 8.04 -4.26
C TYR A 127 17.00 9.34 -3.73
N PRO A 128 16.89 10.45 -4.49
CA PRO A 128 17.18 11.78 -3.97
C PRO A 128 16.37 12.10 -2.72
N ASP A 129 16.92 12.91 -1.80
CA ASP A 129 16.39 13.10 -0.44
C ASP A 129 14.90 13.44 -0.39
N LYS A 130 14.42 14.33 -1.26
CA LYS A 130 13.00 14.73 -1.29
C LYS A 130 12.08 13.66 -1.87
N VAL A 131 12.56 12.84 -2.81
CA VAL A 131 11.83 11.67 -3.34
C VAL A 131 11.81 10.56 -2.29
N GLU A 132 12.93 10.35 -1.61
CA GLU A 132 13.06 9.38 -0.51
C GLU A 132 12.14 9.75 0.67
N ALA A 133 11.94 11.03 0.96
CA ALA A 133 10.95 11.47 1.95
C ALA A 133 9.52 11.01 1.60
N LEU A 134 9.12 11.11 0.32
CA LEU A 134 7.82 10.59 -0.15
C LEU A 134 7.78 9.06 -0.11
N ASN A 135 8.86 8.40 -0.52
CA ASN A 135 8.98 6.94 -0.48
C ASN A 135 8.80 6.40 0.94
N ARG A 136 9.36 7.06 1.95
CA ARG A 136 9.18 6.66 3.37
C ARG A 136 7.74 6.78 3.83
N LEU A 137 7.02 7.83 3.41
CA LEU A 137 5.59 7.96 3.70
C LEU A 137 4.79 6.83 3.03
N LEU A 138 5.12 6.49 1.79
CA LEU A 138 4.51 5.38 1.08
C LEU A 138 4.77 4.03 1.75
N LEU A 139 6.01 3.76 2.18
CA LEU A 139 6.38 2.53 2.89
C LEU A 139 5.74 2.42 4.28
N ALA A 140 5.39 3.55 4.90
CA ALA A 140 4.66 3.60 6.15
C ALA A 140 3.13 3.39 5.99
N SER A 141 2.64 3.35 4.75
CA SER A 141 1.22 3.31 4.39
C SER A 141 0.64 1.96 3.96
#